data_AF-A0A935QYX3-F1
#
_entry.id   AF-A0A935QYX3-F1
#
_cell.length_a   1.000
_cell.length_b   1.000
_cell.length_c   1.000
_cell.angle_alpha   90.00
_cell.angle_beta   90.00
_cell.angle_gamma   90.00
#
_symmetry.space_group_name_H-M   'P 1'
#
loop_
_entity.id
_entity.type
_entity.pdbx_description
1 polymer ?
#
loop_
_entity_poly.entity_id
_entity_poly.type
_entity_poly.pdbx_seq_one_letter_code
_entity_poly.pdbx_strand_id
1 'polypeptide(L)'
;MSHSTALDTLLGPPRRVLPDDWQTMPWRNGGGVTHELLKLGEGAQGFALRISVAEVTADGPFSRFEGVDRSILLLSGAGMTLTWPRGDRTHLTPATPHLSFPGEVAPNSG
;
A
#
# COMPACT_ATOMS: atom_id res chain seq x y z
N MET A 1 22.22 1.13 25.45
CA MET A 1 21.32 0.59 24.42
C MET A 1 19.94 1.20 24.65
N SER A 2 19.69 2.38 24.07
CA SER A 2 18.37 3.01 24.09
C SER A 2 17.81 2.88 22.68
N HIS A 3 16.80 2.06 22.48
CA HIS A 3 16.09 1.94 21.21
C HIS A 3 14.66 2.44 21.39
N SER A 4 14.40 3.59 20.76
CA SER A 4 13.14 4.08 20.20
C SER A 4 11.84 3.96 21.02
N THR A 5 11.61 4.93 21.91
CA THR A 5 10.34 5.12 22.65
C THR A 5 9.16 5.56 21.75
N ALA A 6 9.42 6.04 20.54
CA ALA A 6 8.40 6.64 19.66
C ALA A 6 7.60 5.60 18.86
N LEU A 7 8.25 4.52 18.38
CA LEU A 7 7.58 3.46 17.62
C LEU A 7 6.70 2.58 18.51
N ASP A 8 7.15 2.29 19.73
CA ASP A 8 6.38 1.53 20.72
C ASP A 8 5.09 2.26 21.12
N THR A 9 5.17 3.59 21.26
CA THR A 9 3.99 4.43 21.56
C THR A 9 2.98 4.43 20.42
N LEU A 10 3.45 4.35 19.16
CA LEU A 10 2.59 4.40 17.98
C LEU A 10 1.87 3.07 17.72
N LEU A 11 2.52 1.93 18.00
CA LEU A 11 1.99 0.60 17.72
C LEU A 11 1.14 0.03 18.87
N GLY A 12 1.39 0.44 20.11
CA GLY A 12 0.75 -0.15 21.29
C GLY A 12 1.18 -1.61 21.52
N PRO A 13 0.46 -2.38 22.36
CA PRO A 13 0.78 -3.77 22.59
C PRO A 13 0.58 -4.62 21.31
N PRO A 14 1.29 -5.75 21.16
CA PRO A 14 1.07 -6.66 20.04
C PRO A 14 -0.40 -7.07 19.93
N ARG A 15 -0.96 -6.92 18.73
CA ARG A 15 -2.34 -7.31 18.43
C ARG A 15 -2.41 -8.10 17.14
N ARG A 16 -3.33 -9.08 17.09
CA ARG A 16 -3.68 -9.77 15.84
C ARG A 16 -4.79 -8.97 15.16
N VAL A 17 -4.60 -8.62 13.90
CA VAL A 17 -5.62 -7.99 13.05
C VAL A 17 -6.27 -9.08 12.21
N LEU A 18 -7.57 -9.24 12.34
CA LEU A 18 -8.39 -10.22 11.62
C LEU A 18 -9.20 -9.53 10.51
N PRO A 19 -9.74 -10.27 9.52
CA PRO A 19 -10.57 -9.69 8.46
C PRO A 19 -11.72 -8.82 8.94
N ASP A 20 -12.35 -9.18 10.07
CA ASP A 20 -13.44 -8.41 10.67
C ASP A 20 -13.00 -7.03 11.21
N ASP A 21 -11.70 -6.83 11.42
CA ASP A 21 -11.13 -5.55 11.84
C ASP A 21 -10.84 -4.61 10.65
N TRP A 22 -10.91 -5.11 9.41
CA TRP A 22 -10.50 -4.37 8.23
C TRP A 22 -11.51 -3.29 7.85
N GLN A 23 -11.02 -2.11 7.44
CA GLN A 23 -11.85 -1.13 6.76
C GLN A 23 -11.79 -1.39 5.25
N THR A 24 -12.90 -1.85 4.69
CA THR A 24 -12.99 -2.25 3.27
C THR A 24 -13.65 -1.15 2.43
N MET A 25 -12.94 -0.65 1.42
CA MET A 25 -13.36 0.48 0.60
C MET A 25 -13.24 0.12 -0.89
N PRO A 26 -14.36 -0.06 -1.61
CA PRO A 26 -14.35 -0.20 -3.06
C PRO A 26 -13.76 1.04 -3.72
N TRP A 27 -12.99 0.85 -4.79
CA TRP A 27 -12.42 1.96 -5.53
C TRP A 27 -13.49 2.69 -6.35
N ARG A 28 -13.37 4.01 -6.47
CA ARG A 28 -14.32 4.84 -7.24
C ARG A 28 -14.45 4.41 -8.70
N ASN A 29 -13.36 3.90 -9.30
CA ASN A 29 -13.34 3.42 -10.68
C ASN A 29 -13.89 1.99 -10.85
N GLY A 30 -14.25 1.29 -9.76
CA GLY A 30 -14.71 -0.10 -9.78
C GLY A 30 -13.63 -1.13 -10.11
N GLY A 31 -12.35 -0.72 -10.22
CA GLY A 31 -11.24 -1.59 -10.63
C GLY A 31 -10.63 -2.41 -9.49
N GLY A 32 -11.24 -2.40 -8.31
CA GLY A 32 -10.73 -3.11 -7.15
C GLY A 32 -11.31 -2.64 -5.82
N VAL A 33 -10.71 -3.16 -4.76
CA VAL A 33 -11.03 -2.84 -3.37
C VAL A 33 -9.77 -2.73 -2.54
N THR A 34 -9.78 -1.85 -1.55
CA THR A 34 -8.73 -1.77 -0.52
C THR A 34 -9.28 -2.22 0.82
N HIS A 35 -8.56 -3.12 1.47
CA HIS A 35 -8.73 -3.49 2.87
C HIS A 35 -7.64 -2.79 3.69
N GLU A 36 -7.99 -1.77 4.47
CA GLU A 36 -7.07 -1.12 5.40
C GLU A 36 -6.98 -1.93 6.70
N LEU A 37 -5.77 -2.37 7.03
CA LEU A 37 -5.45 -3.20 8.21
C LEU A 37 -4.98 -2.34 9.39
N LEU A 38 -4.28 -1.25 9.09
CA LEU A 38 -3.69 -0.36 10.08
C LEU A 38 -3.53 1.04 9.51
N LYS A 39 -3.90 2.05 10.30
CA LYS A 39 -3.62 3.47 10.03
C LYS A 39 -3.22 4.14 11.33
N LEU A 40 -2.06 4.78 11.36
CA LEU A 40 -1.47 5.35 12.57
C LEU A 40 -0.89 6.74 12.33
N GLY A 41 -0.94 7.54 13.41
CA GLY A 41 -0.38 8.89 13.45
C GLY A 41 -1.11 9.88 12.55
N GLU A 42 -0.72 11.15 12.66
CA GLU A 42 -1.15 12.21 11.75
C GLU A 42 -0.01 12.54 10.79
N GLY A 43 -0.36 12.85 9.54
CA GLY A 43 0.60 13.19 8.48
C GLY A 43 -0.09 13.91 7.34
N ALA A 44 0.67 14.31 6.32
CA ALA A 44 0.14 15.13 5.22
C ALA A 44 -1.04 14.50 4.46
N GLN A 45 -1.08 13.16 4.42
CA GLN A 45 -2.17 12.38 3.82
C GLN A 45 -3.20 11.88 4.86
N GLY A 46 -3.20 12.47 6.06
CA GLY A 46 -4.03 12.06 7.19
C GLY A 46 -3.56 10.78 7.89
N PHE A 47 -2.31 10.35 7.67
CA PHE A 47 -1.63 9.27 8.39
C PHE A 47 -0.11 9.43 8.31
N ALA A 48 0.60 8.89 9.29
CA ALA A 48 2.04 8.68 9.25
C ALA A 48 2.41 7.28 8.73
N LEU A 49 1.59 6.27 9.02
CA LEU A 49 1.74 4.91 8.52
C LEU A 49 0.37 4.32 8.16
N ARG A 50 0.29 3.68 7.00
CA ARG A 50 -0.87 2.88 6.59
C ARG A 50 -0.42 1.54 6.03
N ILE A 51 -1.04 0.45 6.51
CA ILE A 51 -0.88 -0.90 5.96
C ILE A 51 -2.23 -1.34 5.42
N SER A 52 -2.23 -1.81 4.18
CA SER A 52 -3.44 -2.24 3.49
C SER A 52 -3.16 -3.37 2.51
N VAL A 53 -4.17 -4.19 2.24
CA VAL A 53 -4.21 -5.16 1.14
C VAL A 53 -5.13 -4.61 0.06
N ALA A 54 -4.77 -4.78 -1.20
CA ALA A 54 -5.59 -4.39 -2.33
C ALA A 54 -5.90 -5.61 -3.20
N GLU A 55 -7.17 -5.72 -3.59
CA GLU A 55 -7.59 -6.62 -4.67
C GLU A 55 -7.77 -5.78 -5.92
N VAL A 56 -7.08 -6.16 -7.00
CA VAL A 56 -7.09 -5.42 -8.28
C VAL A 56 -7.80 -6.30 -9.30
N THR A 57 -8.95 -5.85 -9.78
CA THR A 57 -9.78 -6.60 -10.73
C THR A 57 -9.77 -6.00 -12.13
N ALA A 58 -9.28 -4.77 -12.28
CA ALA A 58 -9.08 -4.13 -13.55
C ALA A 58 -7.86 -3.21 -13.53
N ASP A 59 -7.24 -3.06 -14.70
CA ASP A 59 -6.14 -2.14 -14.95
C ASP A 59 -6.53 -0.70 -14.63
N GLY A 60 -5.56 0.10 -14.18
CA GLY A 60 -5.86 1.48 -13.85
C GLY A 60 -4.77 2.23 -13.11
N PRO A 61 -4.95 3.54 -12.93
CA PRO A 61 -3.99 4.38 -12.22
C PRO A 61 -4.00 4.08 -10.73
N PHE A 62 -2.81 4.02 -10.14
CA PHE A 62 -2.68 4.08 -8.69
C PHE A 62 -3.04 5.47 -8.20
N SER A 63 -3.58 5.55 -6.97
CA SER A 63 -3.72 6.84 -6.30
C SER A 63 -2.36 7.45 -5.97
N ARG A 64 -2.27 8.77 -6.16
CA ARG A 64 -1.12 9.59 -5.82
C ARG A 64 -1.17 9.98 -4.34
N PHE A 65 -0.05 9.83 -3.62
CA PHE A 65 0.09 10.20 -2.21
C PHE A 65 1.34 11.07 -2.05
N GLU A 66 1.16 12.39 -2.00
CA GLU A 66 2.27 13.34 -1.88
C GLU A 66 3.03 13.16 -0.56
N GLY A 67 4.36 13.06 -0.66
CA GLY A 67 5.25 12.98 0.50
C GLY A 67 5.17 11.65 1.27
N VAL A 68 4.65 10.59 0.65
CA VAL A 68 4.54 9.26 1.25
C VAL A 68 5.43 8.28 0.49
N ASP A 69 6.38 7.64 1.18
CA ASP A 69 7.09 6.49 0.64
C ASP A 69 6.15 5.28 0.61
N ARG A 70 6.08 4.60 -0.53
CA ARG A 70 5.26 3.40 -0.71
C ARG A 70 6.13 2.18 -0.90
N SER A 71 5.69 1.07 -0.32
CA SER A 71 6.20 -0.26 -0.62
C SER A 71 5.04 -1.16 -0.98
N ILE A 72 5.20 -1.98 -2.01
CA ILE A 72 4.20 -2.94 -2.47
C ILE A 72 4.83 -4.29 -2.72
N LEU A 73 4.08 -5.36 -2.46
CA LEU A 73 4.40 -6.70 -2.93
C LEU A 73 3.13 -7.33 -3.51
N LEU A 74 3.29 -8.21 -4.49
CA LEU A 74 2.17 -8.99 -5.02
C LEU A 74 2.00 -10.23 -4.14
N LEU A 75 0.84 -10.38 -3.49
CA LEU A 75 0.57 -11.51 -2.60
C LEU A 75 0.14 -12.77 -3.35
N SER A 76 -0.63 -12.61 -4.42
CA SER A 76 -1.15 -13.71 -5.23
C SER A 76 -1.54 -13.24 -6.63
N GLY A 77 -1.86 -14.17 -7.52
CA GLY A 77 -2.23 -13.88 -8.91
C GLY A 77 -1.10 -14.16 -9.91
N ALA A 78 -1.41 -13.99 -11.20
CA ALA A 78 -0.51 -14.30 -12.31
C ALA A 78 0.65 -13.29 -12.48
N GLY A 79 0.51 -12.10 -11.90
CA GLY A 79 1.46 -11.00 -12.03
C GLY A 79 0.75 -9.67 -12.18
N MET A 80 1.49 -8.58 -12.05
CA MET A 80 1.02 -7.22 -12.32
C MET A 80 2.15 -6.41 -12.92
N THR A 81 1.89 -5.72 -14.02
CA THR A 81 2.85 -4.81 -14.65
C THR A 81 2.54 -3.38 -14.25
N LEU A 82 3.49 -2.73 -13.61
CA LEU A 82 3.44 -1.30 -13.34
C LEU A 82 4.08 -0.55 -14.51
N THR A 83 3.34 0.39 -15.08
CA THR A 83 3.83 1.35 -16.07
C THR A 83 4.04 2.70 -15.40
N TRP A 84 5.30 3.12 -15.33
CA TRP A 84 5.69 4.37 -14.68
C TRP A 84 5.39 5.58 -15.57
N PRO A 85 5.26 6.80 -15.01
CA PRO A 85 5.01 8.01 -15.82
C PRO A 85 6.03 8.28 -16.92
N ARG A 86 7.27 7.81 -16.76
CA ARG A 86 8.34 7.92 -17.76
C ARG A 86 8.28 6.85 -18.85
N GLY A 87 7.37 5.89 -18.75
CA GLY A 87 7.18 4.80 -19.71
C GLY A 87 7.90 3.50 -19.34
N ASP A 88 8.83 3.53 -18.38
CA ASP A 88 9.47 2.32 -17.86
C ASP A 88 8.41 1.35 -17.32
N ARG A 89 8.71 0.05 -17.36
CA ARG A 89 7.80 -0.99 -16.88
C ARG A 89 8.47 -1.91 -15.87
N THR A 90 7.74 -2.27 -14.83
CA THR A 90 8.18 -3.23 -13.82
C THR A 90 7.13 -4.32 -13.68
N HIS A 91 7.54 -5.58 -13.87
CA HIS A 91 6.67 -6.72 -13.68
C HIS A 91 6.83 -7.29 -12.27
N LEU A 92 5.71 -7.36 -11.54
CA LEU A 92 5.61 -7.92 -10.21
C LEU A 92 5.02 -9.32 -10.28
N THR A 93 5.64 -10.24 -9.56
CA THR A 93 5.17 -11.62 -9.34
C THR A 93 5.15 -11.88 -7.83
N PRO A 94 4.52 -12.97 -7.36
CA PRO A 94 4.60 -13.33 -5.94
C PRO A 94 6.03 -13.64 -5.45
N ALA A 95 6.98 -13.89 -6.37
CA ALA A 95 8.39 -14.10 -6.06
C ALA A 95 9.21 -12.79 -6.05
N THR A 96 8.64 -11.69 -6.54
CA THR A 96 9.32 -10.39 -6.54
C THR A 96 9.40 -9.87 -5.10
N PRO A 97 10.58 -9.45 -4.61
CA PRO A 97 10.68 -8.71 -3.35
C PRO A 97 9.77 -7.49 -3.35
N HIS A 98 9.53 -6.91 -2.17
CA HIS A 98 8.79 -5.66 -2.12
C HIS A 98 9.46 -4.59 -3.00
N LEU A 99 8.65 -3.83 -3.72
CA LEU A 99 9.06 -2.71 -4.55
C LEU A 99 8.75 -1.42 -3.80
N SER A 100 9.76 -0.57 -3.62
CA SER A 100 9.60 0.75 -3.01
C SER A 100 9.62 1.86 -4.06
N PHE A 101 8.76 2.87 -3.89
CA PHE A 101 8.67 4.02 -4.77
C PHE A 101 7.99 5.22 -4.08
N PRO A 102 8.26 6.47 -4.51
CA PRO A 102 7.58 7.64 -3.97
C PRO A 102 6.10 7.67 -4.38
N GLY A 103 5.21 7.97 -3.44
CA GLY A 103 3.77 7.95 -3.62
C GLY A 103 3.26 8.98 -4.63
N GLU A 104 4.01 10.04 -4.90
CA GLU A 104 3.74 11.05 -5.92
C GLU A 104 3.91 10.56 -7.36
N VAL A 105 4.62 9.43 -7.57
CA VAL A 105 4.89 8.89 -8.91
C VAL A 105 3.66 8.19 -9.49
N ALA A 106 2.88 7.48 -8.67
CA ALA A 106 1.59 6.87 -9.04
C ALA A 106 1.55 6.14 -10.41
N PRO A 107 2.13 4.92 -10.53
CA PRO A 107 2.12 4.16 -11.78
C PRO A 107 0.71 3.67 -12.17
N ASN A 108 0.54 3.25 -13.43
CA ASN A 108 -0.63 2.50 -13.86
C ASN A 108 -0.38 0.99 -13.72
N SER A 109 -1.35 0.23 -13.24
CA SER A 109 -1.31 -1.23 -13.30
C SER A 109 -1.94 -1.75 -14.60
N GLY A 110 -1.33 -2.80 -15.15
CA GLY A 110 -1.86 -3.68 -16.19
C GLY A 110 -0.95 -4.87 -16.42
#